data_AF-A0A8C2JBG8-F1
#
_entry.id   AF-A0A8C2JBG8-F1
#
_cell.length_a   1.000
_cell.length_b   1.000
_cell.length_c   1.000
_cell.angle_alpha   90.00
_cell.angle_beta   90.00
_cell.angle_gamma   90.00
#
_symmetry.space_group_name_H-M   'P 1'
#
loop_
_entity.id
_entity.type
_entity.pdbx_description
1 polymer ?
#
loop_
_entity_poly.entity_id
_entity_poly.type
_entity_poly.pdbx_seq_one_letter_code
_entity_poly.pdbx_strand_id
1 'polypeptide(L)'
;MSILPPVRKDRIISQLPQCFSKGAALNTEDEFHGKVKTACQQQRTGTVGRFKISKVIVVGDLAVGKTCLINRFCKDVFDKNYKATIGVDFEMERFEVLGVPFSLQLWDTAGQERFKCIASTYYRGAQAVIIVFDLTDVASLEHTRQWLEDAMKENDPTSVLLFLVGTKKDLSSPAQYTLIEQDAIKLADQMKAEYWAVSALSGENVREFFFRVASLTFEANVLAELEKSGARRIGEVVQINSDSNNMHAASKKKQTKCCQ
;
A
#
# COMPACT_ATOMS: atom_id res chain seq x y z
N MET A 1 1.10 -15.84 -25.24
CA MET A 1 0.84 -15.48 -23.82
C MET A 1 2.18 -15.51 -23.11
N SER A 2 2.73 -14.36 -22.69
CA SER A 2 3.95 -14.36 -21.88
C SER A 2 3.58 -14.84 -20.48
N ILE A 3 3.94 -16.10 -20.18
CA ILE A 3 3.76 -16.66 -18.84
C ILE A 3 4.78 -15.93 -17.97
N LEU A 4 4.29 -15.05 -17.10
CA LEU A 4 5.12 -14.41 -16.10
C LEU A 4 5.84 -15.49 -15.28
N PRO A 5 7.13 -15.32 -14.96
CA PRO A 5 7.85 -16.31 -14.16
C PRO A 5 7.12 -16.56 -12.83
N PRO A 6 7.16 -17.81 -12.34
CA PRO A 6 6.45 -18.20 -11.13
C PRO A 6 6.92 -17.37 -9.93
N VAL A 7 6.00 -17.12 -9.00
CA VAL A 7 6.31 -16.43 -7.74
C VAL A 7 7.36 -17.23 -6.98
N ARG A 8 8.34 -16.54 -6.40
CA ARG A 8 9.38 -17.19 -5.60
C ARG A 8 8.75 -17.87 -4.38
N LYS A 9 9.22 -19.07 -4.01
CA LYS A 9 8.69 -19.81 -2.85
C LYS A 9 8.79 -19.02 -1.56
N ASP A 10 9.80 -18.15 -1.44
CA ASP A 10 10.00 -17.26 -0.31
C ASP A 10 9.17 -15.96 -0.40
N ARG A 11 8.11 -15.91 -1.21
CA ARG A 11 7.13 -14.81 -1.35
C ARG A 11 5.67 -15.29 -1.25
N ILE A 12 5.46 -16.45 -0.64
CA ILE A 12 4.14 -17.02 -0.38
C ILE A 12 3.68 -16.60 1.02
N ILE A 13 2.46 -16.08 1.12
CA ILE A 13 1.83 -15.61 2.35
C ILE A 13 0.50 -16.37 2.54
N SER A 14 0.49 -17.31 3.48
CA SER A 14 -0.70 -18.10 3.84
C SER A 14 -1.40 -17.61 5.10
N GLN A 15 -0.70 -16.84 5.93
CA GLN A 15 -1.18 -16.27 7.19
C GLN A 15 -0.79 -14.79 7.24
N LEU A 16 -1.56 -13.99 7.97
CA LEU A 16 -1.29 -12.58 8.11
C LEU A 16 -0.03 -12.40 8.98
N PRO A 17 1.03 -11.73 8.50
CA PRO A 17 2.23 -11.49 9.30
C PRO A 17 1.90 -10.66 10.53
N GLN A 18 2.53 -10.97 11.66
CA GLN A 18 2.38 -10.21 12.90
C GLN A 18 2.84 -8.76 12.70
N CYS A 19 2.20 -7.85 13.42
CA CYS A 19 2.67 -6.49 13.53
C CYS A 19 3.95 -6.41 14.38
N PHE A 20 4.73 -5.34 14.20
CA PHE A 20 6.00 -5.14 14.90
C PHE A 20 5.85 -5.11 16.44
N SER A 21 4.85 -4.38 16.93
CA SER A 21 4.42 -4.46 18.33
C SER A 21 2.95 -4.04 18.47
N LYS A 22 2.25 -4.58 19.47
CA LYS A 22 0.81 -4.31 19.68
C LYS A 22 0.51 -2.83 19.98
N GLY A 23 1.47 -2.09 20.54
CA GLY A 23 1.36 -0.65 20.77
C GLY A 23 1.70 0.21 19.54
N ALA A 24 2.19 -0.40 18.47
CA ALA A 24 2.68 0.25 17.26
C ALA A 24 1.82 -0.05 16.02
N ALA A 25 0.68 -0.75 16.17
CA ALA A 25 -0.11 -1.23 15.05
C ALA A 25 -1.59 -0.87 15.16
N LEU A 26 -2.16 -0.45 14.03
CA LEU A 26 -3.59 -0.17 13.92
C LEU A 26 -4.42 -1.45 13.78
N ASN A 27 -3.84 -2.48 13.15
CA ASN A 27 -4.46 -3.79 13.02
C ASN A 27 -3.66 -4.79 13.87
N THR A 28 -4.29 -5.33 14.91
CA THR A 28 -3.66 -6.32 15.82
C THR A 28 -4.16 -7.74 15.55
N GLU A 29 -4.96 -7.94 14.50
CA GLU A 29 -5.43 -9.26 14.11
C GLU A 29 -4.27 -10.12 13.58
N ASP A 30 -4.31 -11.39 13.95
CA ASP A 30 -3.35 -12.41 13.52
C ASP A 30 -3.84 -13.18 12.26
N GLU A 31 -5.02 -12.85 11.76
CA GLU A 31 -5.65 -13.53 10.63
C GLU A 31 -6.27 -12.57 9.62
N PHE A 32 -6.23 -12.97 8.34
CA PHE A 32 -7.00 -12.30 7.28
C PHE A 32 -8.50 -12.36 7.58
N HIS A 33 -9.20 -11.29 7.24
CA HIS A 33 -10.64 -11.13 7.37
C HIS A 33 -11.40 -12.28 6.70
N GLY A 34 -12.44 -12.81 7.36
CA GLY A 34 -13.16 -14.00 6.89
C GLY A 34 -13.71 -13.88 5.45
N LYS A 35 -14.24 -12.70 5.10
CA LYS A 35 -14.68 -12.41 3.72
C LYS A 35 -13.56 -12.52 2.68
N VAL A 36 -12.33 -12.12 3.03
CA VAL A 36 -11.15 -12.19 2.15
C VAL A 36 -10.76 -13.66 1.93
N LYS A 37 -10.69 -14.44 3.01
CA LYS A 37 -10.43 -15.89 2.94
C LYS A 37 -11.44 -16.59 2.03
N THR A 38 -12.74 -16.34 2.24
CA THR A 38 -13.82 -16.91 1.42
C THR A 38 -13.71 -16.49 -0.04
N ALA A 39 -13.45 -15.20 -0.31
CA ALA A 39 -13.29 -14.70 -1.67
C ALA A 39 -12.09 -15.35 -2.40
N CYS A 40 -10.95 -15.51 -1.72
CA CYS A 40 -9.77 -16.15 -2.29
C CYS A 40 -10.01 -17.63 -2.61
N GLN A 41 -10.74 -18.35 -1.75
CA GLN A 41 -11.11 -19.75 -1.99
C GLN A 41 -12.02 -19.91 -3.22
N GLN A 42 -12.99 -19.01 -3.39
CA GLN A 42 -13.92 -19.02 -4.52
C GLN A 42 -13.27 -18.60 -5.85
N GLN A 43 -12.21 -17.79 -5.82
CA GLN A 43 -11.53 -17.27 -7.01
C GLN A 43 -10.45 -18.20 -7.61
N ARG A 44 -10.23 -19.38 -7.02
CA ARG A 44 -9.34 -20.42 -7.60
C ARG A 44 -9.80 -20.97 -8.97
N THR A 45 -10.95 -20.55 -9.50
CA THR A 45 -11.63 -21.15 -10.66
C THR A 45 -11.71 -20.28 -11.93
N GLY A 46 -10.98 -19.16 -12.04
CA GLY A 46 -10.64 -18.62 -13.37
C GLY A 46 -11.07 -17.20 -13.75
N THR A 47 -11.49 -16.34 -12.83
CA THR A 47 -11.65 -14.89 -13.13
C THR A 47 -10.40 -14.11 -12.72
N VAL A 48 -9.32 -14.25 -13.50
CA VAL A 48 -8.04 -13.56 -13.28
C VAL A 48 -8.19 -12.08 -13.68
N GLY A 49 -8.62 -11.22 -12.76
CA GLY A 49 -9.05 -9.85 -13.11
C GLY A 49 -8.44 -8.68 -12.36
N ARG A 50 -8.65 -8.55 -11.03
CA ARG A 50 -8.55 -7.22 -10.38
C ARG A 50 -7.62 -7.08 -9.16
N PHE A 51 -7.24 -8.16 -8.48
CA PHE A 51 -6.48 -8.11 -7.21
C PHE A 51 -4.97 -8.20 -7.38
N LYS A 52 -4.41 -7.59 -8.42
CA LYS A 52 -3.04 -7.94 -8.84
C LYS A 52 -1.97 -7.04 -8.27
N ILE A 53 -2.29 -5.80 -7.92
CA ILE A 53 -1.25 -4.82 -7.73
C ILE A 53 -1.62 -3.71 -6.75
N SER A 54 -0.70 -3.43 -5.83
CA SER A 54 -0.76 -2.25 -4.97
C SER A 54 0.45 -1.37 -5.22
N LYS A 55 0.18 -0.09 -5.45
CA LYS A 55 1.16 0.98 -5.48
C LYS A 55 1.52 1.40 -4.07
N VAL A 56 2.81 1.39 -3.79
CA VAL A 56 3.40 1.79 -2.53
C VAL A 56 4.43 2.86 -2.83
N ILE A 57 4.28 4.03 -2.23
CA ILE A 57 5.29 5.10 -2.33
C ILE A 57 6.14 5.12 -1.06
N VAL A 58 7.45 5.31 -1.23
CA VAL A 58 8.41 5.39 -0.13
C VAL A 58 8.97 6.80 -0.07
N VAL A 59 8.69 7.52 1.01
CA VAL A 59 9.02 8.94 1.20
C VAL A 59 9.82 9.15 2.49
N GLY A 60 10.49 10.28 2.62
CA GLY A 60 11.39 10.58 3.75
C GLY A 60 12.64 11.31 3.31
N ASP A 61 13.44 11.77 4.27
CA ASP A 61 14.60 12.62 4.03
C ASP A 61 15.70 11.97 3.17
N LEU A 62 16.65 12.78 2.73
CA LEU A 62 17.85 12.32 2.05
C LEU A 62 18.65 11.38 2.97
N ALA A 63 19.24 10.32 2.42
CA ALA A 63 20.13 9.40 3.13
C ALA A 63 19.55 8.64 4.35
N VAL A 64 18.25 8.72 4.63
CA VAL A 64 17.62 7.91 5.69
C VAL A 64 17.69 6.41 5.39
N GLY A 65 17.61 6.00 4.12
CA GLY A 65 17.79 4.59 3.72
C GLY A 65 16.68 3.97 2.87
N LYS A 66 15.79 4.77 2.27
CA LYS A 66 14.68 4.32 1.41
C LYS A 66 15.11 3.32 0.32
N THR A 67 16.09 3.71 -0.49
CA THR A 67 16.65 2.87 -1.56
C THR A 67 17.29 1.60 -1.04
N CYS A 68 18.01 1.69 0.10
CA CYS A 68 18.64 0.53 0.73
C CYS A 68 17.59 -0.45 1.27
N LEU A 69 16.50 0.05 1.83
CA LEU A 69 15.39 -0.75 2.34
C LEU A 69 14.72 -1.53 1.19
N ILE A 70 14.41 -0.87 0.08
CA ILE A 70 13.82 -1.51 -1.10
C ILE A 70 14.79 -2.53 -1.72
N ASN A 71 16.06 -2.16 -1.93
CA ASN A 71 17.05 -3.06 -2.51
C ASN A 71 17.32 -4.27 -1.61
N ARG A 72 17.36 -4.10 -0.29
CA ARG A 72 17.50 -5.22 0.63
C ARG A 72 16.32 -6.18 0.49
N PHE A 73 15.10 -5.68 0.34
CA PHE A 73 13.94 -6.54 0.19
C PHE A 73 13.86 -7.25 -1.18
N CYS A 74 13.98 -6.50 -2.28
CA CYS A 74 13.76 -7.03 -3.64
C CYS A 74 14.96 -7.83 -4.16
N LYS A 75 16.18 -7.37 -3.86
CA LYS A 75 17.43 -7.88 -4.46
C LYS A 75 18.31 -8.63 -3.45
N ASP A 76 18.00 -8.54 -2.16
CA ASP A 76 18.87 -9.00 -1.07
C ASP A 76 20.30 -8.40 -1.15
N VAL A 77 20.37 -7.13 -1.54
CA VAL A 77 21.62 -6.38 -1.70
C VAL A 77 21.61 -5.14 -0.80
N PHE A 78 22.77 -4.87 -0.20
CA PHE A 78 23.04 -3.62 0.51
C PHE A 78 24.34 -3.02 -0.02
N ASP A 79 24.28 -1.78 -0.53
CA ASP A 79 25.44 -1.01 -0.96
C ASP A 79 25.75 0.07 0.08
N LYS A 80 26.99 0.07 0.59
CA LYS A 80 27.48 1.09 1.53
C LYS A 80 27.77 2.42 0.84
N ASN A 81 28.01 2.39 -0.46
CA ASN A 81 28.32 3.60 -1.23
C ASN A 81 27.03 4.36 -1.49
N TYR A 82 26.82 5.40 -0.69
CA TYR A 82 25.67 6.27 -0.85
C TYR A 82 25.65 6.91 -2.24
N LYS A 83 24.53 6.71 -2.95
CA LYS A 83 24.19 7.43 -4.18
C LYS A 83 22.80 8.02 -4.00
N ALA A 84 22.68 9.34 -4.16
CA ALA A 84 21.39 10.00 -4.07
C ALA A 84 20.48 9.55 -5.23
N THR A 85 19.25 9.15 -4.91
CA THR A 85 18.22 8.88 -5.92
C THR A 85 17.89 10.19 -6.65
N ILE A 86 17.99 10.17 -7.96
CA ILE A 86 17.62 11.30 -8.82
C ILE A 86 16.20 11.03 -9.34
N GLY A 87 15.23 11.86 -8.93
CA GLY A 87 13.84 11.67 -9.31
C GLY A 87 13.17 10.51 -8.56
N VAL A 88 12.78 9.47 -9.28
CA VAL A 88 12.02 8.32 -8.76
C VAL A 88 12.48 7.04 -9.43
N ASP A 89 12.69 5.99 -8.63
CA ASP A 89 13.02 4.64 -9.11
C ASP A 89 11.85 3.68 -8.83
N PHE A 90 11.75 2.61 -9.62
CA PHE A 90 10.61 1.69 -9.59
C PHE A 90 11.08 0.24 -9.46
N GLU A 91 10.50 -0.47 -8.50
CA GLU A 91 10.67 -1.91 -8.33
C GLU A 91 9.32 -2.61 -8.24
N MET A 92 9.21 -3.80 -8.85
CA MET A 92 8.00 -4.63 -8.77
C MET A 92 8.32 -5.96 -8.08
N GLU A 93 7.72 -6.18 -6.91
CA GLU A 93 7.85 -7.44 -6.19
C GLU A 93 6.57 -8.27 -6.32
N ARG A 94 6.70 -9.57 -6.63
CA ARG A 94 5.57 -10.50 -6.75
C ARG A 94 5.41 -11.38 -5.52
N PHE A 95 4.17 -11.57 -5.13
CA PHE A 95 3.74 -12.39 -4.00
C PHE A 95 2.64 -13.37 -4.44
N GLU A 96 2.43 -14.38 -3.61
CA GLU A 96 1.22 -15.19 -3.63
C GLU A 96 0.57 -15.07 -2.24
N VAL A 97 -0.58 -14.43 -2.16
CA VAL A 97 -1.30 -14.20 -0.90
C VAL A 97 -2.56 -15.06 -0.92
N LEU A 98 -2.70 -15.98 0.04
CA LEU A 98 -3.81 -16.94 0.10
C LEU A 98 -4.01 -17.76 -1.20
N GLY A 99 -2.92 -18.04 -1.92
CA GLY A 99 -2.96 -18.72 -3.21
C GLY A 99 -3.33 -17.84 -4.40
N VAL A 100 -3.43 -16.51 -4.20
CA VAL A 100 -3.76 -15.53 -5.24
C VAL A 100 -2.49 -14.75 -5.61
N PRO A 101 -2.12 -14.69 -6.91
CA PRO A 101 -1.00 -13.85 -7.35
C PRO A 101 -1.25 -12.36 -7.08
N PHE A 102 -0.30 -11.71 -6.44
CA PHE A 102 -0.33 -10.31 -6.05
C PHE A 102 1.04 -9.65 -6.30
N SER A 103 1.09 -8.33 -6.39
CA SER A 103 2.33 -7.60 -6.65
C SER A 103 2.33 -6.26 -5.94
N LEU A 104 3.49 -5.87 -5.43
CA LEU A 104 3.75 -4.51 -4.97
C LEU A 104 4.52 -3.75 -6.04
N GLN A 105 4.09 -2.52 -6.32
CA GLN A 105 4.85 -1.53 -7.05
C GLN A 105 5.49 -0.59 -6.02
N LEU A 106 6.78 -0.73 -5.81
CA LEU A 106 7.55 0.09 -4.88
C LEU A 106 8.14 1.27 -5.64
N TRP A 107 7.70 2.47 -5.29
CA TRP A 107 8.19 3.72 -5.87
C TRP A 107 9.16 4.37 -4.88
N ASP A 108 10.46 4.24 -5.17
CA ASP A 108 11.54 4.88 -4.40
C ASP A 108 11.65 6.35 -4.81
N THR A 109 11.51 7.26 -3.86
CA THR A 109 11.50 8.70 -4.17
C THR A 109 12.79 9.39 -3.73
N ALA A 110 13.22 10.40 -4.47
CA ALA A 110 14.31 11.26 -4.02
C ALA A 110 13.94 11.96 -2.69
N GLY A 111 14.79 11.80 -1.68
CA GLY A 111 14.63 12.50 -0.40
C GLY A 111 15.13 13.94 -0.41
N GLN A 112 15.70 14.40 -1.53
CA GLN A 112 16.21 15.77 -1.65
C GLN A 112 15.07 16.73 -1.97
N GLU A 113 14.99 17.80 -1.19
CA GLU A 113 14.03 18.89 -1.31
C GLU A 113 13.94 19.47 -2.73
N ARG A 114 15.08 19.60 -3.42
CA ARG A 114 15.13 20.10 -4.81
C ARG A 114 14.42 19.20 -5.83
N PHE A 115 14.20 17.93 -5.50
CA PHE A 115 13.51 16.96 -6.37
C PHE A 115 12.10 16.61 -5.88
N LYS A 116 11.63 17.17 -4.75
CA LYS A 116 10.29 16.90 -4.18
C LYS A 116 9.16 17.16 -5.19
N CYS A 117 9.22 18.25 -5.95
CA CYS A 117 8.20 18.56 -6.96
C CYS A 117 8.13 17.52 -8.09
N ILE A 118 9.25 16.87 -8.41
CA ILE A 118 9.28 15.80 -9.42
C ILE A 118 8.70 14.52 -8.78
N ALA A 119 9.12 14.19 -7.57
CA ALA A 119 8.64 13.02 -6.84
C ALA A 119 7.11 13.05 -6.59
N SER A 120 6.55 14.22 -6.25
CA SER A 120 5.13 14.35 -5.93
C SER A 120 4.19 13.97 -7.08
N THR A 121 4.62 14.13 -8.33
CA THR A 121 3.85 13.69 -9.52
C THR A 121 3.58 12.18 -9.53
N TYR A 122 4.38 11.41 -8.78
CA TYR A 122 4.23 9.96 -8.65
C TYR A 122 3.42 9.54 -7.42
N TYR A 123 2.96 10.47 -6.57
CA TYR A 123 2.27 10.10 -5.33
C TYR A 123 0.85 9.61 -5.55
N ARG A 124 0.16 10.13 -6.58
CA ARG A 124 -1.25 9.86 -6.83
C ARG A 124 -1.57 8.38 -6.94
N GLY A 125 -2.63 7.98 -6.25
CA GLY A 125 -3.20 6.62 -6.32
C GLY A 125 -2.36 5.57 -5.59
N ALA A 126 -1.60 5.98 -4.58
CA ALA A 126 -0.94 5.04 -3.68
C ALA A 126 -1.99 4.31 -2.82
N GLN A 127 -1.83 3.00 -2.64
CA GLN A 127 -2.59 2.22 -1.64
C GLN A 127 -1.86 2.14 -0.30
N ALA A 128 -0.55 2.38 -0.30
CA ALA A 128 0.22 2.55 0.93
C ALA A 128 1.31 3.60 0.79
N VAL A 129 1.61 4.27 1.90
CA VAL A 129 2.71 5.21 2.03
C VAL A 129 3.63 4.74 3.14
N ILE A 130 4.90 4.56 2.81
CA ILE A 130 5.96 4.23 3.75
C ILE A 130 6.76 5.51 4.00
N ILE A 131 6.61 6.09 5.19
CA ILE A 131 7.36 7.25 5.63
C ILE A 131 8.59 6.78 6.41
N VAL A 132 9.77 7.05 5.89
CA VAL A 132 11.04 6.53 6.40
C VAL A 132 11.83 7.61 7.11
N PHE A 133 12.38 7.27 8.27
CA PHE A 133 13.34 8.09 9.02
C PHE A 133 14.53 7.23 9.48
N ASP A 134 15.58 7.88 9.96
CA ASP A 134 16.78 7.25 10.49
C ASP A 134 16.72 7.20 12.03
N LEU A 135 16.87 6.01 12.62
CA LEU A 135 16.83 5.82 14.08
C LEU A 135 17.98 6.52 14.83
N THR A 136 18.97 7.04 14.10
CA THR A 136 20.08 7.81 14.66
C THR A 136 19.93 9.33 14.49
N ASP A 137 18.88 9.78 13.79
CA ASP A 137 18.63 11.20 13.50
C ASP A 137 17.21 11.62 13.89
N VAL A 138 17.10 12.31 15.03
CA VAL A 138 15.83 12.80 15.58
C VAL A 138 15.15 13.82 14.66
N ALA A 139 15.92 14.65 13.94
CA ALA A 139 15.32 15.63 13.02
C ALA A 139 14.60 14.93 11.86
N SER A 140 15.17 13.81 11.38
CA SER A 140 14.53 13.00 10.34
C SER A 140 13.18 12.44 10.78
N LEU A 141 12.99 12.14 12.07
CA LEU A 141 11.70 11.73 12.64
C LEU A 141 10.69 12.88 12.64
N GLU A 142 11.11 14.08 13.03
CA GLU A 142 10.24 15.26 13.05
C GLU A 142 9.72 15.63 11.65
N HIS A 143 10.58 15.55 10.64
CA HIS A 143 10.25 15.84 9.25
C HIS A 143 9.23 14.87 8.64
N THR A 144 9.02 13.68 9.22
CA THR A 144 8.05 12.69 8.70
C THR A 144 6.63 13.23 8.64
N ARG A 145 6.27 14.19 9.50
CA ARG A 145 4.97 14.89 9.43
C ARG A 145 4.79 15.62 8.11
N GLN A 146 5.80 16.39 7.70
CA GLN A 146 5.74 17.12 6.44
C GLN A 146 5.68 16.17 5.23
N TRP A 147 6.43 15.06 5.29
CA TRP A 147 6.38 14.04 4.24
C TRP A 147 5.02 13.37 4.11
N LEU A 148 4.35 13.10 5.25
CA LEU A 148 2.98 12.60 5.24
C LEU A 148 2.03 13.63 4.63
N GLU A 149 2.08 14.89 5.07
CA GLU A 149 1.23 15.95 4.51
C GLU A 149 1.40 16.08 2.99
N ASP A 150 2.64 16.05 2.51
CA ASP A 150 2.94 16.12 1.07
C ASP A 150 2.42 14.90 0.31
N ALA A 151 2.53 13.70 0.87
CA ALA A 151 1.99 12.47 0.29
C ALA A 151 0.45 12.50 0.23
N MET A 152 -0.20 13.04 1.27
CA MET A 152 -1.65 13.09 1.39
C MET A 152 -2.32 14.17 0.53
N LYS A 153 -1.59 15.19 0.07
CA LYS A 153 -2.12 16.16 -0.92
C LYS A 153 -2.60 15.48 -2.21
N GLU A 154 -2.01 14.34 -2.56
CA GLU A 154 -2.26 13.62 -3.82
C GLU A 154 -3.08 12.33 -3.65
N ASN A 155 -3.48 11.99 -2.42
CA ASN A 155 -4.13 10.72 -2.10
C ASN A 155 -5.34 10.89 -1.15
N ASP A 156 -6.31 9.96 -1.23
CA ASP A 156 -7.48 9.96 -0.34
C ASP A 156 -7.13 9.32 1.02
N PRO A 157 -7.18 10.08 2.14
CA PRO A 157 -6.85 9.59 3.48
C PRO A 157 -7.62 8.36 3.95
N THR A 158 -8.81 8.12 3.41
CA THR A 158 -9.64 6.98 3.81
C THR A 158 -9.22 5.66 3.15
N SER A 159 -8.33 5.72 2.15
CA SER A 159 -8.01 4.59 1.26
C SER A 159 -6.54 4.16 1.31
N VAL A 160 -5.71 4.87 2.09
CA VAL A 160 -4.26 4.69 2.10
C VAL A 160 -3.81 4.10 3.44
N LEU A 161 -3.05 3.02 3.39
CA LEU A 161 -2.38 2.48 4.57
C LEU A 161 -1.07 3.24 4.83
N LEU A 162 -0.86 3.67 6.08
CA LEU A 162 0.31 4.44 6.46
C LEU A 162 1.26 3.59 7.31
N PHE A 163 2.55 3.68 7.01
CA PHE A 163 3.61 3.03 7.76
C PHE A 163 4.71 4.03 8.10
N LEU A 164 5.11 4.09 9.38
CA LEU A 164 6.26 4.86 9.84
C LEU A 164 7.43 3.90 10.08
N VAL A 165 8.55 4.10 9.38
CA VAL A 165 9.66 3.14 9.40
C VAL A 165 10.95 3.79 9.85
N GLY A 166 11.44 3.37 11.02
CA GLY A 166 12.77 3.69 11.52
C GLY A 166 13.81 2.74 10.94
N THR A 167 14.75 3.28 10.18
CA THR A 167 15.84 2.51 9.55
C THR A 167 17.15 2.63 10.32
N LYS A 168 18.17 1.87 9.89
CA LYS A 168 19.51 1.85 10.50
C LYS A 168 19.51 1.42 11.97
N LYS A 169 18.59 0.52 12.34
CA LYS A 169 18.49 -0.04 13.70
C LYS A 169 19.82 -0.63 14.21
N ASP A 170 20.63 -1.15 13.30
CA ASP A 170 21.98 -1.68 13.55
C ASP A 170 22.97 -0.65 14.10
N LEU A 171 22.73 0.64 13.91
CA LEU A 171 23.59 1.73 14.39
C LEU A 171 23.19 2.25 15.77
N SER A 172 21.99 1.90 16.27
CA SER A 172 21.49 2.38 17.55
C SER A 172 21.88 1.44 18.68
N SER A 173 22.45 1.98 19.76
CA SER A 173 22.58 1.21 21.00
C SER A 173 21.18 0.92 21.60
N PRO A 174 21.01 -0.14 22.41
CA PRO A 174 19.71 -0.47 23.01
C PRO A 174 19.07 0.70 23.78
N ALA A 175 19.88 1.50 24.47
CA ALA A 175 19.42 2.67 25.20
C ALA A 175 18.92 3.79 24.28
N GLN A 176 19.69 4.12 23.23
CA GLN A 176 19.28 5.13 22.23
C GLN A 176 18.04 4.69 21.46
N TYR A 177 17.99 3.42 21.04
CA TYR A 177 16.86 2.83 20.35
C TYR A 177 15.57 2.97 21.17
N THR A 178 15.63 2.63 22.47
CA THR A 178 14.45 2.70 23.36
C THR A 178 13.89 4.13 23.45
N LEU A 179 14.75 5.16 23.45
CA LEU A 179 14.30 6.56 23.53
C LEU A 179 13.58 6.97 22.24
N ILE A 180 14.21 6.75 21.08
CA ILE A 180 13.62 7.17 19.81
C ILE A 180 12.39 6.34 19.43
N GLU A 181 12.36 5.06 19.81
CA GLU A 181 11.21 4.19 19.59
C GLU A 181 9.96 4.70 20.31
N GLN A 182 10.08 5.19 21.55
CA GLN A 182 8.93 5.76 22.27
C GLN A 182 8.33 6.97 21.55
N ASP A 183 9.17 7.85 21.02
CA ASP A 183 8.71 9.04 20.31
C ASP A 183 8.17 8.69 18.93
N ALA A 184 8.78 7.71 18.25
CA ALA A 184 8.28 7.20 16.98
C ALA A 184 6.90 6.53 17.13
N ILE A 185 6.68 5.73 18.18
CA ILE A 185 5.36 5.11 18.46
C ILE A 185 4.30 6.17 18.72
N LYS A 186 4.60 7.19 19.54
CA LYS A 186 3.67 8.31 19.77
C LYS A 186 3.32 9.04 18.48
N LEU A 187 4.32 9.30 17.63
CA LEU A 187 4.12 9.97 16.36
C LEU A 187 3.31 9.11 15.38
N ALA A 188 3.58 7.80 15.33
CA ALA A 188 2.83 6.86 14.51
C ALA A 188 1.34 6.82 14.89
N ASP A 189 1.00 6.83 16.18
CA ASP A 189 -0.40 6.90 16.63
C ASP A 189 -1.08 8.21 16.20
N GLN A 190 -0.38 9.34 16.27
CA GLN A 190 -0.89 10.63 15.78
C GLN A 190 -1.14 10.60 14.27
N MET A 191 -0.23 9.99 13.51
CA MET A 191 -0.32 9.85 12.06
C MET A 191 -1.32 8.77 11.62
N LYS A 192 -1.81 7.94 12.54
CA LYS A 192 -2.52 6.69 12.22
C LYS A 192 -1.71 5.84 11.25
N ALA A 193 -0.45 5.62 11.60
CA ALA A 193 0.48 4.77 10.88
C ALA A 193 0.89 3.56 11.74
N GLU A 194 1.17 2.43 11.09
CA GLU A 194 1.83 1.29 11.75
C GLU A 194 3.35 1.53 11.80
N TYR A 195 3.96 1.42 12.98
CA TYR A 195 5.40 1.67 13.17
C TYR A 195 6.25 0.39 13.08
N TRP A 196 7.39 0.50 12.41
CA TRP A 196 8.38 -0.57 12.26
C TRP A 196 9.81 -0.05 12.44
N ALA A 197 10.66 -0.82 13.12
CA ALA A 197 12.10 -0.59 13.16
C ALA A 197 12.84 -1.69 12.38
N VAL A 198 13.68 -1.27 11.42
CA VAL A 198 14.33 -2.17 10.46
C VAL A 198 15.82 -1.85 10.29
N SER A 199 16.58 -2.81 9.81
CA SER A 199 17.95 -2.59 9.32
C SER A 199 18.13 -3.18 7.93
N ALA A 200 18.41 -2.31 6.95
CA ALA A 200 18.79 -2.76 5.62
C ALA A 200 20.20 -3.39 5.61
N LEU A 201 21.09 -3.05 6.56
CA LEU A 201 22.42 -3.64 6.65
C LEU A 201 22.33 -5.10 7.10
N SER A 202 21.72 -5.35 8.26
CA SER A 202 21.62 -6.70 8.84
C SER A 202 20.49 -7.53 8.23
N GLY A 203 19.51 -6.87 7.59
CA GLY A 203 18.27 -7.50 7.10
C GLY A 203 17.17 -7.62 8.16
N GLU A 204 17.43 -7.18 9.40
CA GLU A 204 16.48 -7.29 10.51
C GLU A 204 15.14 -6.61 10.18
N ASN A 205 14.06 -7.36 10.34
CA ASN A 205 12.65 -6.98 10.14
C ASN A 205 12.27 -6.51 8.73
N VAL A 206 13.20 -6.48 7.77
CA VAL A 206 12.92 -5.98 6.41
C VAL A 206 11.92 -6.87 5.69
N ARG A 207 12.11 -8.20 5.77
CA ARG A 207 11.23 -9.17 5.13
C ARG A 207 9.84 -9.12 5.73
N GLU A 208 9.75 -9.18 7.06
CA GLU A 208 8.53 -9.20 7.83
C GLU A 208 7.70 -7.93 7.57
N PHE A 209 8.37 -6.77 7.53
CA PHE A 209 7.75 -5.49 7.20
C PHE A 209 7.09 -5.51 5.82
N PHE A 210 7.81 -5.86 4.75
CA PHE A 210 7.21 -5.84 3.41
C PHE A 210 6.15 -6.94 3.21
N PHE A 211 6.27 -8.07 3.92
CA PHE A 211 5.21 -9.09 3.96
C PHE A 211 3.93 -8.53 4.60
N ARG A 212 4.07 -7.76 5.67
CA ARG A 212 2.95 -7.07 6.33
C ARG A 212 2.29 -6.06 5.40
N VAL A 213 3.09 -5.22 4.72
CA VAL A 213 2.60 -4.27 3.71
C VAL A 213 1.85 -4.98 2.58
N ALA A 214 2.41 -6.08 2.05
CA ALA A 214 1.77 -6.87 0.99
C ALA A 214 0.41 -7.43 1.44
N SER A 215 0.36 -7.98 2.65
CA SER A 215 -0.84 -8.61 3.21
C SER A 215 -1.96 -7.61 3.44
N LEU A 216 -1.66 -6.48 4.09
CA LEU A 216 -2.66 -5.48 4.43
C LEU A 216 -3.19 -4.76 3.18
N THR A 217 -2.32 -4.44 2.23
CA THR A 217 -2.77 -3.81 0.97
C THR A 217 -3.56 -4.79 0.10
N PHE A 218 -3.20 -6.08 0.09
CA PHE A 218 -3.99 -7.12 -0.58
C PHE A 218 -5.39 -7.24 0.05
N GLU A 219 -5.47 -7.34 1.38
CA GLU A 219 -6.72 -7.42 2.12
C GLU A 219 -7.63 -6.21 1.85
N ALA A 220 -7.08 -5.00 1.95
CA ALA A 220 -7.82 -3.77 1.67
C ALA A 220 -8.38 -3.74 0.24
N ASN A 221 -7.58 -4.15 -0.76
CA ASN A 221 -8.02 -4.23 -2.15
C ASN A 221 -9.15 -5.26 -2.34
N VAL A 222 -9.06 -6.42 -1.69
CA VAL A 222 -10.10 -7.45 -1.77
C VAL A 222 -11.41 -6.94 -1.17
N LEU A 223 -11.36 -6.34 0.01
CA LEU A 223 -12.54 -5.78 0.67
C LEU A 223 -13.21 -4.67 -0.16
N ALA A 224 -12.42 -3.73 -0.69
CA ALA A 224 -12.93 -2.62 -1.49
C ALA A 224 -13.66 -3.10 -2.76
N GLU A 225 -13.17 -4.15 -3.44
CA GLU A 225 -13.88 -4.69 -4.61
C GLU A 225 -15.12 -5.51 -4.24
N LEU A 226 -15.11 -6.21 -3.10
CA LEU A 226 -16.30 -6.92 -2.61
C LEU A 226 -17.45 -5.93 -2.34
N GLU A 227 -17.14 -4.78 -1.75
CA GLU A 227 -18.11 -3.70 -1.52
C GLU A 227 -18.66 -3.12 -2.82
N LYS A 228 -17.78 -2.79 -3.78
CA LYS A 228 -18.20 -2.31 -5.12
C LYS A 228 -19.06 -3.33 -5.86
N SER A 229 -18.74 -4.62 -5.74
CA SER A 229 -19.50 -5.69 -6.40
C SER A 229 -20.87 -5.90 -5.75
N GLY A 230 -20.97 -5.76 -4.43
CA GLY A 230 -22.24 -5.76 -3.70
C GLY A 230 -23.14 -4.59 -4.10
N ALA A 231 -22.57 -3.38 -4.21
CA ALA A 231 -23.30 -2.18 -4.63
C ALA A 231 -23.86 -2.29 -6.06
N ARG A 232 -23.10 -2.89 -7.00
CA ARG A 232 -23.57 -3.15 -8.37
C ARG A 232 -24.75 -4.12 -8.42
N ARG A 233 -24.72 -5.20 -7.63
CA ARG A 233 -25.82 -6.18 -7.57
C ARG A 233 -27.11 -5.56 -7.02
N ILE A 234 -27.02 -4.68 -6.02
CA ILE A 234 -28.19 -3.99 -5.47
C ILE A 234 -28.78 -3.04 -6.52
N GLY A 235 -27.95 -2.29 -7.26
CA GLY A 235 -28.41 -1.39 -8.33
C GLY A 235 -29.13 -2.13 -9.48
N GLU A 236 -28.65 -3.31 -9.86
CA GLU A 236 -29.32 -4.16 -10.88
C GLU A 236 -30.65 -4.72 -10.37
N VAL A 237 -30.75 -5.14 -9.11
CA VAL A 237 -32.00 -5.68 -8.53
C VAL A 237 -33.08 -4.60 -8.42
N VAL A 238 -32.70 -3.34 -8.12
CA VAL A 238 -33.66 -2.23 -8.00
C VAL A 238 -34.26 -1.82 -9.35
N GLN A 239 -33.58 -2.06 -10.48
CA GLN A 239 -34.12 -1.76 -11.82
C GLN A 239 -35.10 -2.80 -12.38
N ILE A 240 -35.33 -3.93 -11.69
CA ILE A 240 -36.21 -5.01 -12.20
C ILE A 240 -37.65 -4.89 -11.65
N ASN A 241 -37.94 -3.95 -10.75
CA ASN A 241 -39.26 -3.79 -10.13
C ASN A 241 -40.02 -2.50 -10.51
N SER A 242 -39.88 -2.05 -11.76
CA SER A 242 -40.81 -1.09 -12.34
C SER A 242 -41.26 -1.58 -13.71
N ASP A 243 -42.17 -2.55 -13.74
CA ASP A 243 -43.22 -2.62 -14.76
C ASP A 243 -44.26 -3.69 -14.42
N SER A 244 -45.43 -3.25 -13.96
CA SER A 244 -46.75 -3.70 -14.47
C SER A 244 -47.91 -3.02 -13.73
N ASN A 245 -48.57 -2.02 -14.34
CA ASN A 245 -49.86 -2.18 -15.03
C ASN A 245 -50.68 -0.88 -15.20
N ASN A 246 -51.17 -0.71 -16.45
CA ASN A 246 -52.37 0.02 -16.93
C ASN A 246 -52.39 1.57 -16.85
N MET A 247 -52.96 2.34 -17.79
CA MET A 247 -53.96 2.08 -18.83
C MET A 247 -53.92 3.19 -19.90
N HIS A 248 -54.59 2.92 -21.02
CA HIS A 248 -54.82 3.72 -22.23
C HIS A 248 -54.99 5.25 -22.12
N ALA A 249 -54.44 6.00 -23.09
CA ALA A 249 -55.21 6.94 -23.93
C ALA A 249 -54.35 7.56 -25.06
N ALA A 250 -55.00 7.82 -26.19
CA ALA A 250 -54.46 8.25 -27.48
C ALA A 250 -53.84 9.66 -27.50
N SER A 251 -52.89 9.92 -28.41
CA SER A 251 -53.15 10.79 -29.59
C SER A 251 -51.93 10.99 -30.53
N LYS A 252 -52.22 10.77 -31.82
CA LYS A 252 -51.83 11.53 -33.02
C LYS A 252 -50.38 12.01 -33.24
N LYS A 253 -49.80 11.40 -34.28
CA LYS A 253 -48.81 11.90 -35.25
C LYS A 253 -48.73 13.43 -35.36
N LYS A 254 -47.50 13.97 -35.31
CA LYS A 254 -47.10 15.14 -36.10
C LYS A 254 -45.66 14.99 -36.59
N GLN A 255 -45.50 15.13 -37.91
CA GLN A 255 -44.27 15.06 -38.67
C GLN A 255 -43.29 16.18 -38.27
N THR A 256 -42.03 15.83 -38.11
CA THR A 256 -40.90 16.77 -38.11
C THR A 256 -40.38 16.92 -39.54
N LYS A 257 -40.44 18.13 -40.09
CA LYS A 257 -39.78 18.53 -41.34
C LYS A 257 -38.27 18.65 -41.11
N CYS A 258 -37.48 18.16 -42.08
CA CYS A 258 -36.03 18.34 -42.19
C CYS A 258 -35.66 19.74 -42.75
N CYS A 259 -34.49 20.20 -42.29
CA CYS A 259 -33.48 21.12 -42.88
C CYS A 259 -33.88 22.43 -43.58
N GLN A 260 -33.33 23.53 -43.06
CA GLN A 260 -32.40 24.42 -43.79
C GLN A 260 -31.43 25.06 -42.79
#